data_AF-A0A1K1PJW3-F1
#
_entry.id   AF-A0A1K1PJW3-F1
#
_cell.length_a   1.000
_cell.length_b   1.000
_cell.length_c   1.000
_cell.angle_alpha   90.00
_cell.angle_beta   90.00
_cell.angle_gamma   90.00
#
_symmetry.space_group_name_H-M   'P 1'
#
loop_
_entity.id
_entity.type
_entity.pdbx_description
1 polymer ?
#
loop_
_entity_poly.entity_id
_entity_poly.type
_entity_poly.pdbx_seq_one_letter_code
_entity_poly.pdbx_strand_id
1 'polypeptide(L)'
;MEPYYYDSALVSKRIHAIITAHATPQALNWLQQQLQLLEEAKTTQRFNITFTAMPRFTGKQVISDTHIAEANNFFIYGYTLDRLARIWWLLQLPSDDRSRYVAAIEDLFSAADMNEQITLYGALPLLAYPEEWKLCTAEGVRSNIGGVLEAIMVHNPYPAQYLDKPAWNQLVMKAIFTDKPVHLITGLDERANPELVQILRDYAHERWAAGRKINPMLWRLIAPFIDNDILPDINRLRASDQVVDKEAAALACAQTGFGPAKALLLQSPELAAAIANESLTWVTVAEKASSL
;
A
#
# COMPACT_ATOMS: atom_id res chain seq x y z
N MET A 1 2.47 26.85 -6.31
CA MET A 1 1.85 25.53 -6.11
C MET A 1 2.00 25.24 -4.63
N GLU A 2 0.92 24.92 -3.93
CA GLU A 2 1.02 24.61 -2.50
C GLU A 2 1.86 23.33 -2.31
N PRO A 3 2.76 23.28 -1.30
CA PRO A 3 3.64 22.13 -1.11
C PRO A 3 2.88 20.87 -0.67
N TYR A 4 1.77 21.03 0.06
CA TYR A 4 0.94 19.92 0.56
C TYR A 4 -0.51 20.08 0.08
N TYR A 5 -1.22 18.96 -0.05
CA TYR A 5 -2.67 18.93 -0.32
C TYR A 5 -3.53 18.86 0.95
N TYR A 6 -2.90 19.01 2.11
CA TYR A 6 -3.51 18.93 3.43
C TYR A 6 -2.85 19.93 4.39
N ASP A 7 -3.47 20.17 5.55
CA ASP A 7 -2.89 20.99 6.62
C ASP A 7 -1.74 20.23 7.31
N SER A 8 -0.51 20.50 6.87
CA SER A 8 0.68 19.81 7.38
C SER A 8 0.96 20.08 8.85
N ALA A 9 0.59 21.26 9.37
CA ALA A 9 0.76 21.60 10.77
C ALA A 9 -0.23 20.81 11.65
N LEU A 10 -1.49 20.67 11.22
CA LEU A 10 -2.47 19.85 11.91
C LEU A 10 -2.06 18.37 11.95
N VAL A 11 -1.63 17.82 10.81
CA VAL A 11 -1.19 16.42 10.71
C VAL A 11 0.06 16.17 11.55
N SER A 12 1.04 17.07 11.50
CA SER A 12 2.24 16.98 12.33
C SER A 12 1.89 16.96 13.83
N LYS A 13 0.96 17.81 14.27
CA LYS A 13 0.46 17.81 15.66
C LYS A 13 -0.23 16.51 16.04
N ARG A 14 -1.04 15.93 15.14
CA ARG A 14 -1.73 14.66 15.41
C ARG A 14 -0.76 13.49 15.55
N ILE A 15 0.20 13.38 14.63
CA ILE A 15 1.24 12.34 14.73
C ILE A 15 2.06 12.53 16.02
N HIS A 16 2.43 13.78 16.35
CA HIS A 16 3.14 14.08 17.60
C HIS A 16 2.32 13.69 18.86
N ALA A 17 1.00 13.88 18.85
CA ALA A 17 0.14 13.47 19.95
C ALA A 17 0.15 11.94 20.14
N ILE A 18 0.13 11.18 19.04
CA ILE A 18 0.26 9.71 19.09
C ILE A 18 1.62 9.31 19.65
N ILE A 19 2.71 9.95 19.19
CA ILE A 19 4.06 9.72 19.74
C ILE A 19 4.09 10.03 21.24
N THR A 20 3.51 11.14 21.67
CA THR A 20 3.46 11.57 23.08
C THR A 20 2.73 10.57 23.97
N ALA A 21 1.67 9.94 23.47
CA ALA A 21 0.92 8.94 24.22
C ALA A 21 1.69 7.62 24.46
N HIS A 22 2.74 7.35 23.68
CA HIS A 22 3.48 6.08 23.74
C HIS A 22 4.94 6.25 24.16
N ALA A 23 5.57 7.38 23.86
CA ALA A 23 6.99 7.61 24.09
C ALA A 23 7.31 7.86 25.57
N THR A 24 8.54 7.54 25.97
CA THR A 24 9.04 7.87 27.31
C THR A 24 9.32 9.37 27.43
N PRO A 25 9.30 9.95 28.65
CA PRO A 25 9.70 11.35 28.85
C PRO A 25 11.11 11.66 28.32
N GLN A 26 12.05 10.70 28.41
CA GLN A 26 13.39 10.84 27.87
C GLN A 26 13.39 10.95 26.35
N ALA A 27 12.61 10.13 25.66
CA ALA A 27 12.46 10.19 24.21
C ALA A 27 11.85 11.53 23.76
N LEU A 28 10.81 12.00 24.45
CA LEU A 28 10.15 13.27 24.14
C LEU A 28 11.09 14.46 24.36
N ASN A 29 11.83 14.48 25.47
CA ASN A 29 12.84 15.52 25.72
C ASN A 29 13.92 15.51 24.64
N TRP A 30 14.37 14.33 24.20
CA TRP A 30 15.36 14.22 23.13
C TRP A 30 14.83 14.74 21.78
N LEU A 31 13.59 14.40 21.41
CA LEU A 31 12.94 14.92 20.19
C LEU A 31 12.84 16.43 20.21
N GLN A 32 12.41 17.02 21.34
CA GLN A 32 12.33 18.47 21.50
C GLN A 32 13.71 19.14 21.36
N GLN A 33 14.76 18.55 21.94
CA GLN A 33 16.13 19.04 21.78
C GLN A 33 16.58 18.97 20.31
N GLN A 34 16.24 17.90 19.57
CA GLN A 34 16.61 17.82 18.15
C GLN A 34 15.89 18.87 17.31
N LEU A 35 14.63 19.20 17.63
CA LEU A 35 13.89 20.25 16.95
C LEU A 35 14.55 21.62 17.13
N GLN A 36 14.92 21.98 18.37
CA GLN A 36 15.65 23.22 18.65
C GLN A 36 16.96 23.30 17.86
N LEU A 37 17.73 22.21 17.83
CA LEU A 37 18.99 22.15 17.10
C LEU A 37 18.82 22.24 15.58
N LEU A 38 17.71 21.75 15.03
CA LEU A 38 17.39 21.90 13.62
C LEU A 38 17.10 23.36 13.26
N GLU A 39 16.38 24.08 14.12
CA GLU A 39 16.07 25.51 13.95
C GLU A 39 17.33 26.39 13.97
N GLU A 40 18.29 26.06 14.85
CA GLU A 40 19.55 26.78 14.99
C GLU A 40 20.52 26.53 13.83
N ALA A 41 20.75 25.27 13.47
CA ALA A 41 21.79 24.90 12.50
C ALA A 41 21.32 25.05 11.04
N LYS A 42 20.03 24.79 10.75
CA LYS A 42 19.44 24.79 9.40
C LYS A 42 20.21 23.96 8.36
N THR A 43 20.88 22.89 8.77
CA THR A 43 21.65 22.00 7.88
C THR A 43 20.97 20.65 7.65
N THR A 44 21.02 20.16 6.41
CA THR A 44 20.50 18.83 6.03
C THR A 44 21.29 17.71 6.70
N GLN A 45 22.59 17.91 6.96
CA GLN A 45 23.42 16.91 7.66
C GLN A 45 22.86 16.57 9.04
N ARG A 46 22.46 17.57 9.83
CA ARG A 46 21.89 17.34 11.17
C ARG A 46 20.57 16.60 11.08
N PHE A 47 19.73 17.00 10.12
CA PHE A 47 18.46 16.34 9.86
C PHE A 47 18.63 14.84 9.60
N ASN A 48 19.57 14.46 8.73
CA ASN A 48 19.85 13.07 8.37
C ASN A 48 20.39 12.27 9.57
N ILE A 49 21.31 12.85 10.35
CA ILE A 49 21.84 12.20 11.56
C ILE A 49 20.72 11.89 12.56
N THR A 50 19.80 12.84 12.80
CA THR A 50 18.65 12.65 13.69
C THR A 50 17.72 11.56 13.16
N PHE A 51 17.42 11.58 11.85
CA PHE A 51 16.58 10.59 11.21
C PHE A 51 17.13 9.17 11.40
N THR A 52 18.42 8.97 11.19
CA THR A 52 19.07 7.67 11.39
C THR A 52 19.13 7.26 12.85
N ALA A 53 19.39 8.21 13.76
CA ALA A 53 19.54 7.92 15.19
C ALA A 53 18.22 7.59 15.92
N MET A 54 17.06 7.93 15.33
CA MET A 54 15.72 7.84 15.94
C MET A 54 15.48 6.57 16.77
N PRO A 55 15.75 5.34 16.27
CA PRO A 55 15.40 4.11 16.99
C PRO A 55 16.15 3.94 18.31
N ARG A 56 17.30 4.59 18.48
CA ARG A 56 18.10 4.54 19.72
C ARG A 56 17.45 5.30 20.88
N PHE A 57 16.54 6.21 20.58
CA PHE A 57 15.93 7.10 21.57
C PHE A 57 14.44 6.81 21.76
N THR A 58 13.71 6.48 20.70
CA THR A 58 12.26 6.25 20.77
C THR A 58 11.88 4.80 21.03
N GLY A 59 12.77 3.84 20.71
CA GLY A 59 12.44 2.41 20.75
C GLY A 59 11.50 1.98 19.63
N LYS A 60 11.18 0.68 19.58
CA LYS A 60 10.47 0.02 18.46
C LYS A 60 9.13 -0.62 18.86
N GLN A 61 8.48 -0.10 19.89
CA GLN A 61 7.16 -0.59 20.29
C GLN A 61 6.14 -0.37 19.18
N VAL A 62 5.29 -1.35 18.93
CA VAL A 62 4.22 -1.27 17.93
C VAL A 62 3.15 -0.29 18.42
N ILE A 63 2.70 0.59 17.53
CA ILE A 63 1.65 1.57 17.76
C ILE A 63 0.33 1.01 17.22
N SER A 64 -0.76 1.32 17.90
CA SER A 64 -2.10 0.94 17.46
C SER A 64 -2.43 1.51 16.08
N ASP A 65 -3.07 0.68 15.26
CA ASP A 65 -3.49 1.09 13.93
C ASP A 65 -4.42 2.30 14.00
N THR A 66 -4.14 3.31 13.17
CA THR A 66 -4.81 4.61 13.23
C THR A 66 -4.99 5.19 11.85
N HIS A 67 -6.23 5.55 11.51
CA HIS A 67 -6.54 6.30 10.28
C HIS A 67 -6.50 7.81 10.53
N ILE A 68 -5.72 8.53 9.73
CA ILE A 68 -5.59 9.99 9.75
C ILE A 68 -6.21 10.52 8.45
N ALA A 69 -7.55 10.61 8.41
CA ALA A 69 -8.32 10.91 7.21
C ALA A 69 -7.91 12.26 6.57
N GLU A 70 -7.70 13.29 7.38
CA GLU A 70 -7.28 14.62 6.92
C GLU A 70 -5.86 14.67 6.33
N ALA A 71 -5.10 13.58 6.36
CA ALA A 71 -3.73 13.50 5.86
C ALA A 71 -3.65 12.65 4.57
N ASN A 72 -4.46 12.98 3.55
CA ASN A 72 -4.60 12.19 2.33
C ASN A 72 -4.98 10.71 2.60
N ASN A 73 -5.86 10.45 3.59
CA ASN A 73 -6.19 9.10 4.06
C ASN A 73 -4.97 8.28 4.51
N PHE A 74 -3.95 8.93 5.07
CA PHE A 74 -2.79 8.24 5.64
C PHE A 74 -3.21 7.31 6.76
N PHE A 75 -2.62 6.11 6.77
CA PHE A 75 -2.98 5.06 7.69
C PHE A 75 -1.71 4.50 8.35
N ILE A 76 -1.69 4.52 9.68
CA ILE A 76 -0.66 3.89 10.49
C ILE A 76 -1.09 2.43 10.64
N TYR A 77 -0.40 1.50 9.98
CA TYR A 77 -0.69 0.06 10.02
C TYR A 77 0.54 -0.74 10.42
N GLY A 78 0.55 -1.28 11.65
CA GLY A 78 1.67 -2.06 12.18
C GLY A 78 2.97 -1.26 12.32
N TYR A 79 2.90 0.06 12.53
CA TYR A 79 4.09 0.90 12.66
C TYR A 79 4.71 0.77 14.04
N THR A 80 6.03 0.87 14.10
CA THR A 80 6.76 1.04 15.35
C THR A 80 6.91 2.52 15.70
N LEU A 81 7.12 2.83 16.99
CA LEU A 81 7.26 4.21 17.45
C LEU A 81 8.41 4.96 16.76
N ASP A 82 9.56 4.32 16.53
CA ASP A 82 10.68 4.92 15.80
C ASP A 82 10.33 5.25 14.34
N ARG A 83 9.57 4.38 13.67
CA ARG A 83 9.08 4.67 12.32
C ARG A 83 8.15 5.88 12.33
N LEU A 84 7.20 5.93 13.26
CA LEU A 84 6.28 7.06 13.37
C LEU A 84 7.00 8.37 13.73
N ALA A 85 7.99 8.32 14.61
CA ALA A 85 8.83 9.46 14.97
C ALA A 85 9.68 9.96 13.80
N ARG A 86 10.23 9.06 12.97
CA ARG A 86 10.89 9.43 11.71
C ARG A 86 9.93 10.11 10.73
N ILE A 87 8.70 9.61 10.58
CA ILE A 87 7.70 10.26 9.73
C ILE A 87 7.34 11.65 10.25
N TRP A 88 7.14 11.80 11.55
CA TRP A 88 6.95 13.11 12.17
C TRP A 88 8.14 14.04 11.93
N TRP A 89 9.37 13.52 11.97
CA TRP A 89 10.59 14.26 11.69
C TRP A 89 10.67 14.73 10.24
N LEU A 90 10.23 13.92 9.27
CA LEU A 90 10.08 14.30 7.86
C LEU A 90 9.17 15.52 7.68
N LEU A 91 8.14 15.67 8.51
CA LEU A 91 7.25 16.83 8.50
C LEU A 91 7.87 18.11 9.07
N GLN A 92 9.05 18.04 9.70
CA GLN A 92 9.77 19.22 10.20
C GLN A 92 10.71 19.82 9.13
N LEU A 93 10.90 19.14 8.01
CA LEU A 93 11.74 19.62 6.93
C LEU A 93 11.06 20.79 6.19
N PRO A 94 11.69 21.97 6.08
CA PRO A 94 11.09 23.12 5.40
C PRO A 94 10.83 22.83 3.92
N SER A 95 9.61 23.09 3.47
CA SER A 95 9.16 22.89 2.09
C SER A 95 8.93 24.18 1.31
N ASP A 96 9.37 25.32 1.86
CA ASP A 96 9.32 26.65 1.24
C ASP A 96 10.15 26.72 -0.05
N ASP A 97 11.27 25.99 -0.11
CA ASP A 97 12.07 25.78 -1.31
C ASP A 97 11.90 24.34 -1.83
N ARG A 98 11.19 24.21 -2.96
CA ARG A 98 10.93 22.92 -3.62
C ARG A 98 12.20 22.16 -3.95
N SER A 99 13.17 22.80 -4.58
CA SER A 99 14.39 22.13 -5.06
C SER A 99 15.23 21.63 -3.88
N ARG A 100 15.33 22.43 -2.82
CA ARG A 100 16.04 22.04 -1.60
C ARG A 100 15.32 20.92 -0.84
N TYR A 101 14.00 20.98 -0.73
CA TYR A 101 13.21 19.93 -0.09
C TYR A 101 13.36 18.60 -0.83
N VAL A 102 13.21 18.64 -2.17
CA VAL A 102 13.30 17.44 -3.00
C VAL A 102 14.67 16.78 -2.88
N ALA A 103 15.74 17.55 -3.06
CA ALA A 103 17.10 17.06 -2.93
C ALA A 103 17.38 16.43 -1.55
N ALA A 104 16.88 17.03 -0.46
CA ALA A 104 17.09 16.51 0.89
C ALA A 104 16.40 15.15 1.12
N ILE A 105 15.21 14.94 0.56
CA ILE A 105 14.51 13.65 0.65
C ILE A 105 15.14 12.61 -0.29
N GLU A 106 15.57 12.99 -1.49
CA GLU A 106 16.29 12.10 -2.41
C GLU A 106 17.63 11.63 -1.82
N ASP A 107 18.36 12.52 -1.14
CA ASP A 107 19.58 12.19 -0.40
C ASP A 107 19.29 11.15 0.69
N LEU A 108 18.16 11.30 1.41
CA LEU A 108 17.72 10.29 2.39
C LEU A 108 17.43 8.95 1.73
N PHE A 109 16.68 8.91 0.62
CA PHE A 109 16.40 7.67 -0.11
C PHE A 109 17.68 6.98 -0.59
N SER A 110 18.64 7.76 -1.09
CA SER A 110 19.90 7.25 -1.62
C SER A 110 20.79 6.63 -0.55
N ALA A 111 20.76 7.15 0.68
CA ALA A 111 21.55 6.66 1.80
C ALA A 111 20.81 5.68 2.72
N ALA A 112 19.49 5.51 2.52
CA ALA A 112 18.64 4.81 3.46
C ALA A 112 18.94 3.31 3.59
N ASP A 113 19.02 2.84 4.82
CA ASP A 113 18.92 1.42 5.14
C ASP A 113 17.51 0.88 4.91
N MET A 114 17.31 -0.43 5.09
CA MET A 114 16.01 -1.08 4.88
C MET A 114 14.87 -0.47 5.71
N ASN A 115 15.09 -0.16 6.99
CA ASN A 115 14.04 0.39 7.86
C ASN A 115 13.76 1.86 7.55
N GLU A 116 14.79 2.59 7.13
CA GLU A 116 14.70 3.95 6.64
C GLU A 116 13.91 4.01 5.32
N GLN A 117 14.15 3.09 4.38
CA GLN A 117 13.35 2.96 3.16
C GLN A 117 11.89 2.65 3.47
N ILE A 118 11.61 1.70 4.36
CA ILE A 118 10.25 1.39 4.82
C ILE A 118 9.54 2.62 5.40
N THR A 119 10.30 3.47 6.10
CA THR A 119 9.79 4.74 6.64
C THR A 119 9.49 5.73 5.51
N LEU A 120 10.45 5.97 4.61
CA LEU A 120 10.33 6.95 3.54
C LEU A 120 9.20 6.61 2.56
N TYR A 121 9.10 5.34 2.13
CA TYR A 121 7.99 4.90 1.28
C TYR A 121 6.64 4.94 1.99
N GLY A 122 6.60 4.61 3.28
CA GLY A 122 5.38 4.76 4.08
C GLY A 122 4.96 6.22 4.26
N ALA A 123 5.91 7.16 4.22
CA ALA A 123 5.67 8.58 4.37
C ALA A 123 5.17 9.28 3.08
N LEU A 124 5.19 8.60 1.92
CA LEU A 124 4.84 9.20 0.62
C LEU A 124 3.55 10.04 0.62
N PRO A 125 2.42 9.61 1.25
CA PRO A 125 1.20 10.42 1.32
C PRO A 125 1.36 11.78 2.01
N LEU A 126 2.43 11.93 2.81
CA LEU A 126 2.72 13.06 3.68
C LEU A 126 3.91 13.91 3.21
N LEU A 127 4.58 13.54 2.12
CA LEU A 127 5.68 14.34 1.60
C LEU A 127 5.15 15.50 0.77
N ALA A 128 5.84 16.64 0.82
CA ALA A 128 5.52 17.78 -0.04
C ALA A 128 5.80 17.43 -1.51
N TYR A 129 5.15 18.16 -2.42
CA TYR A 129 5.34 18.03 -3.87
C TYR A 129 5.20 16.59 -4.37
N PRO A 130 4.06 15.91 -4.12
CA PRO A 130 3.96 14.47 -4.31
C PRO A 130 4.14 14.02 -5.77
N GLU A 131 3.97 14.91 -6.74
CA GLU A 131 4.30 14.63 -8.15
C GLU A 131 5.77 14.23 -8.36
N GLU A 132 6.68 14.66 -7.50
CA GLU A 132 8.13 14.37 -7.59
C GLU A 132 8.46 12.92 -7.23
N TRP A 133 7.65 12.27 -6.39
CA TRP A 133 7.99 10.95 -5.86
C TRP A 133 7.57 9.80 -6.78
N LYS A 134 7.02 10.08 -7.97
CA LYS A 134 6.54 9.06 -8.91
C LYS A 134 7.65 8.11 -9.35
N LEU A 135 8.78 8.67 -9.78
CA LEU A 135 9.90 7.87 -10.28
C LEU A 135 10.49 7.02 -9.16
N CYS A 136 10.79 7.62 -8.00
CA CYS A 136 11.29 6.92 -6.82
C CYS A 136 10.34 5.79 -6.38
N THR A 137 9.02 6.04 -6.40
CA THR A 137 8.03 5.00 -6.06
C THR A 137 8.06 3.86 -7.09
N ALA A 138 8.13 4.17 -8.39
CA ALA A 138 8.24 3.15 -9.43
C ALA A 138 9.54 2.33 -9.32
N GLU A 139 10.65 2.94 -8.89
CA GLU A 139 11.89 2.23 -8.58
C GLU A 139 11.75 1.34 -7.35
N GLY A 140 11.11 1.84 -6.28
CA GLY A 140 10.81 1.07 -5.08
C GLY A 140 9.99 -0.19 -5.35
N VAL A 141 9.02 -0.12 -6.27
CA VAL A 141 8.23 -1.29 -6.72
C VAL A 141 9.09 -2.38 -7.36
N ARG A 142 10.25 -2.01 -7.96
CA ARG A 142 11.19 -2.98 -8.55
C ARG A 142 12.07 -3.67 -7.51
N SER A 143 12.09 -3.19 -6.27
CA SER A 143 12.81 -3.82 -5.16
C SER A 143 12.29 -5.25 -4.88
N ASN A 144 13.12 -6.07 -4.24
CA ASN A 144 12.74 -7.39 -3.71
C ASN A 144 12.65 -7.40 -2.18
N ILE A 145 12.79 -6.23 -1.54
CA ILE A 145 12.75 -6.12 -0.09
C ILE A 145 11.28 -6.12 0.37
N GLY A 146 10.86 -7.20 1.04
CA GLY A 146 9.46 -7.44 1.40
C GLY A 146 8.79 -6.28 2.15
N GLY A 147 9.46 -5.74 3.18
CA GLY A 147 8.93 -4.63 3.96
C GLY A 147 8.82 -3.31 3.17
N VAL A 148 9.73 -3.07 2.22
CA VAL A 148 9.66 -1.90 1.33
C VAL A 148 8.46 -2.01 0.40
N LEU A 149 8.25 -3.18 -0.20
CA LEU A 149 7.07 -3.44 -1.04
C LEU A 149 5.77 -3.25 -0.24
N GLU A 150 5.71 -3.77 0.99
CA GLU A 150 4.55 -3.56 1.87
C GLU A 150 4.31 -2.08 2.19
N ALA A 151 5.36 -1.33 2.52
CA ALA A 151 5.25 0.10 2.79
C ALA A 151 4.74 0.91 1.59
N ILE A 152 5.07 0.48 0.37
CA ILE A 152 4.58 1.09 -0.87
C ILE A 152 3.13 0.67 -1.14
N MET A 153 2.77 -0.59 -0.95
CA MET A 153 1.53 -1.18 -1.50
C MET A 153 0.37 -1.17 -0.51
N VAL A 154 0.60 -1.49 0.76
CA VAL A 154 -0.44 -1.83 1.73
C VAL A 154 -0.85 -0.60 2.53
N HIS A 155 -2.15 -0.28 2.51
CA HIS A 155 -2.72 0.91 3.17
C HIS A 155 -2.01 2.23 2.83
N ASN A 156 -1.36 2.28 1.67
CA ASN A 156 -0.70 3.47 1.16
C ASN A 156 -1.54 4.03 0.00
N PRO A 157 -2.17 5.21 0.16
CA PRO A 157 -2.99 5.82 -0.88
C PRO A 157 -2.17 6.44 -2.02
N TYR A 158 -0.87 6.69 -1.80
CA TYR A 158 -0.05 7.42 -2.75
C TYR A 158 0.05 6.75 -4.14
N PRO A 159 0.34 5.44 -4.28
CA PRO A 159 0.52 4.84 -5.60
C PRO A 159 -0.72 4.94 -6.49
N ALA A 160 -1.92 4.79 -5.90
CA ALA A 160 -3.18 4.87 -6.62
C ALA A 160 -3.48 6.27 -7.17
N GLN A 161 -2.96 7.30 -6.53
CA GLN A 161 -3.13 8.68 -6.99
C GLN A 161 -2.06 9.09 -8.00
N TYR A 162 -0.80 8.70 -7.79
CA TYR A 162 0.33 9.31 -8.50
C TYR A 162 1.04 8.41 -9.51
N LEU A 163 1.06 7.08 -9.32
CA LEU A 163 1.69 6.21 -10.32
C LEU A 163 0.91 6.25 -11.63
N ASP A 164 1.65 6.27 -12.74
CA ASP A 164 1.06 6.07 -14.05
C ASP A 164 0.58 4.61 -14.23
N LYS A 165 -0.17 4.37 -15.31
CA LYS A 165 -0.77 3.06 -15.57
C LYS A 165 0.28 1.94 -15.64
N PRO A 166 1.43 2.08 -16.35
CA PRO A 166 2.45 1.02 -16.36
C PRO A 166 3.04 0.70 -14.98
N ALA A 167 3.42 1.71 -14.20
CA ALA A 167 3.99 1.50 -12.87
C ALA A 167 2.96 0.92 -11.89
N TRP A 168 1.70 1.33 -11.99
CA TRP A 168 0.59 0.73 -11.26
C TRP A 168 0.42 -0.76 -11.56
N ASN A 169 0.38 -1.11 -12.84
CA ASN A 169 0.21 -2.49 -13.26
C ASN A 169 1.38 -3.35 -12.78
N GLN A 170 2.61 -2.79 -12.82
CA GLN A 170 3.79 -3.44 -12.23
C GLN A 170 3.65 -3.64 -10.72
N LEU A 171 3.14 -2.64 -9.98
CA LEU A 171 2.92 -2.74 -8.54
C LEU A 171 1.94 -3.86 -8.19
N VAL A 172 0.77 -3.90 -8.84
CA VAL A 172 -0.25 -4.92 -8.59
C VAL A 172 0.27 -6.31 -8.96
N MET A 173 0.96 -6.43 -10.09
CA MET A 173 1.54 -7.69 -10.53
C MET A 173 2.63 -8.18 -9.55
N LYS A 174 3.49 -7.28 -9.08
CA LYS A 174 4.50 -7.57 -8.06
C LYS A 174 3.85 -8.03 -6.75
N ALA A 175 2.77 -7.38 -6.32
CA ALA A 175 2.04 -7.76 -5.12
C ALA A 175 1.50 -9.19 -5.21
N ILE A 176 0.88 -9.55 -6.33
CA ILE A 176 0.37 -10.90 -6.59
C ILE A 176 1.52 -11.92 -6.62
N PHE A 177 2.62 -11.62 -7.31
CA PHE A 177 3.77 -12.52 -7.43
C PHE A 177 4.50 -12.77 -6.10
N THR A 178 4.51 -11.77 -5.23
CA THR A 178 5.22 -11.82 -3.93
C THR A 178 4.28 -12.06 -2.76
N ASP A 179 3.06 -12.53 -3.07
CA ASP A 179 2.01 -12.91 -2.12
C ASP A 179 1.72 -11.84 -1.06
N LYS A 180 1.69 -10.58 -1.49
CA LYS A 180 1.32 -9.46 -0.62
C LYS A 180 -0.19 -9.42 -0.42
N PRO A 181 -0.69 -8.78 0.66
CA PRO A 181 -2.11 -8.56 0.88
C PRO A 181 -2.75 -7.63 -0.17
N VAL A 182 -3.01 -8.15 -1.37
CA VAL A 182 -3.52 -7.36 -2.52
C VAL A 182 -4.82 -6.64 -2.17
N HIS A 183 -5.68 -7.28 -1.36
CA HIS A 183 -6.95 -6.71 -0.92
C HIS A 183 -6.82 -5.44 -0.04
N LEU A 184 -5.63 -5.14 0.49
CA LEU A 184 -5.31 -3.94 1.28
C LEU A 184 -4.66 -2.83 0.45
N ILE A 185 -4.44 -3.05 -0.85
CA ILE A 185 -3.95 -2.01 -1.76
C ILE A 185 -5.07 -1.00 -1.97
N THR A 186 -4.79 0.26 -1.63
CA THR A 186 -5.75 1.36 -1.81
C THR A 186 -5.96 1.63 -3.30
N GLY A 187 -7.21 1.84 -3.73
CA GLY A 187 -7.53 2.14 -5.13
C GLY A 187 -7.49 0.94 -6.08
N LEU A 188 -7.42 -0.29 -5.54
CA LEU A 188 -7.25 -1.52 -6.33
C LEU A 188 -8.35 -1.67 -7.40
N ASP A 189 -9.61 -1.54 -6.99
CA ASP A 189 -10.76 -1.78 -7.87
C ASP A 189 -10.93 -0.63 -8.86
N GLU A 190 -10.76 0.61 -8.40
CA GLU A 190 -10.91 1.83 -9.21
C GLU A 190 -9.88 1.92 -10.33
N ARG A 191 -8.69 1.35 -10.11
CA ARG A 191 -7.58 1.39 -11.07
C ARG A 191 -7.41 0.09 -11.85
N ALA A 192 -8.35 -0.86 -11.74
CA ALA A 192 -8.41 -2.02 -12.62
C ALA A 192 -8.57 -1.54 -14.07
N ASN A 193 -7.81 -2.13 -14.99
CA ASN A 193 -7.76 -1.69 -16.39
C ASN A 193 -7.52 -2.87 -17.35
N PRO A 194 -7.90 -2.74 -18.64
CA PRO A 194 -7.77 -3.83 -19.60
C PRO A 194 -6.33 -4.34 -19.77
N GLU A 195 -5.34 -3.46 -19.75
CA GLU A 195 -3.94 -3.87 -19.89
C GLU A 195 -3.46 -4.69 -18.68
N LEU A 196 -3.88 -4.34 -17.47
CA LEU A 196 -3.63 -5.12 -16.26
C LEU A 196 -4.34 -6.48 -16.34
N VAL A 197 -5.59 -6.52 -16.79
CA VAL A 197 -6.34 -7.77 -16.97
C VAL A 197 -5.61 -8.72 -17.90
N GLN A 198 -5.12 -8.24 -19.03
CA GLN A 198 -4.35 -9.08 -19.96
C GLN A 198 -3.10 -9.67 -19.29
N ILE A 199 -2.31 -8.85 -18.60
CA ILE A 199 -1.11 -9.30 -17.86
C ILE A 199 -1.46 -10.38 -16.83
N LEU A 200 -2.56 -10.19 -16.08
CA LEU A 200 -2.99 -11.14 -15.05
C LEU A 200 -3.51 -12.45 -15.65
N ARG A 201 -4.18 -12.39 -16.80
CA ARG A 201 -4.64 -13.59 -17.52
C ARG A 201 -3.48 -14.40 -18.08
N ASP A 202 -2.53 -13.74 -18.73
CA ASP A 202 -1.32 -14.39 -19.26
C ASP A 202 -0.58 -15.11 -18.13
N TYR A 203 -0.41 -14.44 -16.99
CA TYR A 203 0.15 -15.05 -15.78
C TYR A 203 -0.67 -16.23 -15.26
N ALA A 204 -1.99 -16.13 -15.21
CA ALA A 204 -2.85 -17.22 -14.78
C ALA A 204 -2.69 -18.46 -15.67
N HIS A 205 -2.64 -18.27 -16.99
CA HIS A 205 -2.44 -19.32 -17.96
C HIS A 205 -1.06 -19.97 -17.82
N GLU A 206 0.00 -19.18 -17.65
CA GLU A 206 1.35 -19.69 -17.37
C GLU A 206 1.39 -20.54 -16.09
N ARG A 207 0.75 -20.09 -15.01
CA ARG A 207 0.69 -20.82 -13.74
C ARG A 207 -0.08 -22.13 -13.86
N TRP A 208 -1.22 -22.10 -14.54
CA TRP A 208 -2.03 -23.29 -14.82
C TRP A 208 -1.29 -24.31 -15.68
N ALA A 209 -0.57 -23.86 -16.72
CA ALA A 209 0.25 -24.74 -17.55
C ALA A 209 1.38 -25.39 -16.75
N ALA A 210 1.89 -24.71 -15.72
CA ALA A 210 2.90 -25.23 -14.80
C ALA A 210 2.31 -26.04 -13.61
N GLY A 211 0.99 -26.24 -13.55
CA GLY A 211 0.32 -26.94 -12.44
C GLY A 211 0.43 -26.23 -11.09
N ARG A 212 0.67 -24.91 -11.08
CA ARG A 212 0.88 -24.13 -9.86
C ARG A 212 -0.40 -23.40 -9.46
N LYS A 213 -0.59 -23.22 -8.14
CA LYS A 213 -1.68 -22.39 -7.58
C LYS A 213 -1.54 -20.93 -8.02
N ILE A 214 -2.67 -20.22 -8.04
CA ILE A 214 -2.76 -18.80 -8.37
C ILE A 214 -3.38 -18.08 -7.16
N ASN A 215 -2.91 -16.87 -6.85
CA ASN A 215 -3.55 -16.05 -5.82
C ASN A 215 -4.95 -15.61 -6.31
N PRO A 216 -6.05 -16.01 -5.66
CA PRO A 216 -7.42 -15.78 -6.14
C PRO A 216 -7.78 -14.30 -6.27
N MET A 217 -7.03 -13.39 -5.62
CA MET A 217 -7.26 -11.95 -5.70
C MET A 217 -7.07 -11.37 -7.11
N LEU A 218 -6.41 -12.05 -8.05
CA LEU A 218 -6.39 -11.56 -9.43
C LEU A 218 -7.80 -11.46 -10.02
N TRP A 219 -8.71 -12.37 -9.62
CA TRP A 219 -10.05 -12.43 -10.21
C TRP A 219 -10.91 -11.24 -9.80
N ARG A 220 -10.60 -10.57 -8.69
CA ARG A 220 -11.20 -9.29 -8.29
C ARG A 220 -10.98 -8.21 -9.35
N LEU A 221 -9.75 -8.14 -9.88
CA LEU A 221 -9.37 -7.17 -10.92
C LEU A 221 -9.90 -7.53 -12.30
N ILE A 222 -10.10 -8.82 -12.56
CA ILE A 222 -10.62 -9.33 -13.83
C ILE A 222 -12.15 -9.22 -13.90
N ALA A 223 -12.85 -9.32 -12.76
CA ALA A 223 -14.30 -9.38 -12.69
C ALA A 223 -15.04 -8.30 -13.51
N PRO A 224 -14.66 -7.01 -13.45
CA PRO A 224 -15.35 -5.97 -14.21
C PRO A 224 -15.23 -6.13 -15.73
N PHE A 225 -14.25 -6.90 -16.20
CA PHE A 225 -13.89 -7.03 -17.62
C PHE A 225 -14.30 -8.37 -18.23
N ILE A 226 -14.94 -9.28 -17.48
CA ILE A 226 -15.34 -10.58 -17.99
C ILE A 226 -16.19 -10.43 -19.26
N ASP A 227 -15.82 -11.18 -20.31
CA ASP A 227 -16.50 -11.28 -21.59
C ASP A 227 -16.48 -12.74 -22.09
N ASN A 228 -16.74 -12.96 -23.38
CA ASN A 228 -16.70 -14.31 -23.97
C ASN A 228 -15.30 -14.94 -23.94
N ASP A 229 -14.24 -14.13 -24.00
CA ASP A 229 -12.86 -14.61 -24.04
C ASP A 229 -12.37 -14.98 -22.63
N ILE A 230 -12.89 -14.32 -21.60
CA ILE A 230 -12.55 -14.56 -20.18
C ILE A 230 -13.45 -15.63 -19.54
N LEU A 231 -14.69 -15.80 -20.02
CA LEU A 231 -15.65 -16.76 -19.44
C LEU A 231 -15.10 -18.20 -19.28
N PRO A 232 -14.28 -18.75 -20.20
CA PRO A 232 -13.64 -20.06 -20.01
C PRO A 232 -12.76 -20.14 -18.76
N ASP A 233 -12.05 -19.06 -18.42
CA ASP A 233 -11.20 -18.98 -17.22
C ASP A 233 -12.05 -19.05 -15.95
N ILE A 234 -13.22 -18.39 -15.96
CA ILE A 234 -14.19 -18.45 -14.86
C ILE A 234 -14.75 -19.86 -14.70
N ASN A 235 -15.11 -20.53 -15.80
CA ASN A 235 -15.59 -21.91 -15.75
C ASN A 235 -14.52 -22.86 -15.19
N ARG A 236 -13.24 -22.64 -15.51
CA ARG A 236 -12.13 -23.43 -14.96
C ARG A 236 -12.04 -23.30 -13.43
N LEU A 237 -12.19 -22.08 -12.89
CA LEU A 237 -12.19 -21.86 -11.44
C LEU A 237 -13.36 -22.55 -10.75
N ARG A 238 -14.56 -22.47 -11.35
CA ARG A 238 -15.76 -23.16 -10.82
C ARG A 238 -15.59 -24.67 -10.75
N ALA A 239 -14.85 -25.24 -11.70
CA ALA A 239 -14.54 -26.67 -11.75
C ALA A 239 -13.31 -27.08 -10.91
N SER A 240 -12.61 -26.13 -10.27
CA SER A 240 -11.44 -26.42 -9.42
C SER A 240 -11.84 -27.23 -8.19
N ASP A 241 -10.93 -28.02 -7.64
CA ASP A 241 -11.14 -28.70 -6.35
C ASP A 241 -10.93 -27.75 -5.16
N GLN A 242 -10.30 -26.59 -5.39
CA GLN A 242 -10.04 -25.60 -4.34
C GLN A 242 -11.29 -24.76 -4.07
N VAL A 243 -11.71 -24.72 -2.80
CA VAL A 243 -12.86 -23.91 -2.37
C VAL A 243 -12.64 -22.43 -2.69
N VAL A 244 -11.43 -21.91 -2.46
CA VAL A 244 -11.08 -20.51 -2.73
C VAL A 244 -11.23 -20.12 -4.20
N ASP A 245 -10.99 -21.04 -5.14
CA ASP A 245 -11.16 -20.78 -6.58
C ASP A 245 -12.65 -20.67 -6.93
N LYS A 246 -13.49 -21.56 -6.38
CA LYS A 246 -14.95 -21.51 -6.58
C LYS A 246 -15.55 -20.24 -6.00
N GLU A 247 -15.09 -19.84 -4.82
CA GLU A 247 -15.48 -18.62 -4.14
C GLU A 247 -15.08 -17.36 -4.94
N ALA A 248 -13.84 -17.31 -5.43
CA ALA A 248 -13.37 -16.23 -6.30
C ALA A 248 -14.16 -16.15 -7.60
N ALA A 249 -14.48 -17.28 -8.22
CA ALA A 249 -15.32 -17.32 -9.42
C ALA A 249 -16.73 -16.78 -9.15
N ALA A 250 -17.34 -17.15 -8.03
CA ALA A 250 -18.67 -16.68 -7.65
C ALA A 250 -18.68 -15.16 -7.40
N LEU A 251 -17.69 -14.62 -6.69
CA LEU A 251 -17.53 -13.18 -6.50
C LEU A 251 -17.33 -12.45 -7.82
N ALA A 252 -16.50 -12.99 -8.72
CA ALA A 252 -16.28 -12.38 -10.02
C ALA A 252 -17.56 -12.36 -10.89
N CYS A 253 -18.34 -13.45 -10.87
CA CYS A 253 -19.66 -13.51 -11.51
C CYS A 253 -20.68 -12.54 -10.89
N ALA A 254 -20.59 -12.26 -9.60
CA ALA A 254 -21.48 -11.31 -8.92
C ALA A 254 -21.17 -9.85 -9.30
N GLN A 255 -19.89 -9.51 -9.48
CA GLN A 255 -19.43 -8.14 -9.71
C GLN A 255 -19.41 -7.72 -11.18
N THR A 256 -19.34 -8.67 -12.11
CA THR A 256 -19.30 -8.36 -13.55
C THR A 256 -20.62 -7.82 -14.09
N GLY A 257 -20.57 -7.02 -15.16
CA GLY A 257 -21.74 -6.63 -15.95
C GLY A 257 -22.19 -7.70 -16.97
N PHE A 258 -21.40 -8.75 -17.19
CA PHE A 258 -21.59 -9.70 -18.28
C PHE A 258 -22.67 -10.75 -17.96
N GLY A 259 -23.77 -10.73 -18.71
CA GLY A 259 -24.94 -11.58 -18.50
C GLY A 259 -24.64 -13.09 -18.39
N PRO A 260 -23.85 -13.70 -19.30
CA PRO A 260 -23.49 -15.11 -19.21
C PRO A 260 -22.77 -15.48 -17.91
N ALA A 261 -21.87 -14.64 -17.41
CA ALA A 261 -21.19 -14.88 -16.13
C ALA A 261 -22.16 -14.73 -14.94
N LYS A 262 -23.09 -13.77 -14.97
CA LYS A 262 -24.14 -13.68 -13.93
C LYS A 262 -25.01 -14.94 -13.88
N ALA A 263 -25.34 -15.53 -15.03
CA ALA A 263 -26.11 -16.76 -15.09
C ALA A 263 -25.38 -17.97 -14.47
N LEU A 264 -24.04 -17.98 -14.50
CA LEU A 264 -23.24 -19.00 -13.82
C LEU A 264 -23.43 -18.97 -12.31
N LEU A 265 -23.57 -17.78 -11.70
CA LEU A 265 -23.79 -17.66 -10.26
C LEU A 265 -25.12 -18.29 -9.81
N LEU A 266 -26.17 -18.24 -10.65
CA LEU A 266 -27.47 -18.84 -10.36
C LEU A 266 -27.41 -20.37 -10.21
N GLN A 267 -26.39 -21.01 -10.78
CA GLN A 267 -26.16 -22.44 -10.64
C GLN A 267 -25.48 -22.81 -9.30
N SER A 268 -25.16 -21.82 -8.47
CA SER A 268 -24.56 -22.02 -7.14
C SER A 268 -25.29 -21.18 -6.09
N PRO A 269 -26.55 -21.53 -5.74
CA PRO A 269 -27.39 -20.72 -4.84
C PRO A 269 -26.76 -20.49 -3.46
N GLU A 270 -26.01 -21.46 -2.93
CA GLU A 270 -25.32 -21.33 -1.65
C GLU A 270 -24.27 -20.22 -1.67
N LEU A 271 -23.44 -20.15 -2.72
CA LEU A 271 -22.44 -19.09 -2.88
C LEU A 271 -23.13 -17.74 -3.15
N ALA A 272 -24.21 -17.72 -3.92
CA ALA A 272 -24.99 -16.50 -4.13
C ALA A 272 -25.58 -15.95 -2.82
N ALA A 273 -26.11 -16.82 -1.96
CA ALA A 273 -26.62 -16.46 -0.64
C ALA A 273 -25.50 -15.98 0.30
N ALA A 274 -24.33 -16.63 0.26
CA ALA A 274 -23.16 -16.23 1.03
C ALA A 274 -22.61 -14.85 0.61
N ILE A 275 -22.70 -14.50 -0.66
CA ILE A 275 -22.35 -13.15 -1.15
C ILE A 275 -23.41 -12.14 -0.69
N ALA A 276 -24.69 -12.48 -0.82
CA ALA A 276 -25.80 -11.59 -0.46
C ALA A 276 -25.86 -11.26 1.05
N ASN A 277 -25.38 -12.15 1.91
CA ASN A 277 -25.30 -11.94 3.36
C ASN A 277 -23.90 -11.50 3.84
N GLU A 278 -23.00 -11.15 2.91
CA GLU A 278 -21.63 -10.67 3.17
C GLU A 278 -20.72 -11.65 3.93
N SER A 279 -21.11 -12.94 4.04
CA SER A 279 -20.24 -13.98 4.59
C SER A 279 -19.17 -14.47 3.60
N LEU A 280 -19.38 -14.23 2.30
CA LEU A 280 -18.38 -14.40 1.25
C LEU A 280 -18.08 -13.05 0.60
N THR A 281 -16.86 -12.56 0.83
CA THR A 281 -16.30 -11.33 0.25
C THR A 281 -14.87 -11.56 -0.24
N TRP A 282 -14.34 -10.63 -1.03
CA TRP A 282 -12.91 -10.68 -1.40
C TRP A 282 -11.96 -10.66 -0.20
N VAL A 283 -12.36 -10.06 0.92
CA VAL A 283 -11.57 -10.08 2.16
C VAL A 283 -11.52 -11.51 2.71
N THR A 284 -12.67 -12.16 2.86
CA THR A 284 -12.72 -13.55 3.34
C THR A 284 -11.97 -14.52 2.41
N VAL A 285 -11.98 -14.29 1.09
CA VAL A 285 -11.19 -15.07 0.12
C VAL A 285 -9.69 -14.82 0.31
N ALA A 286 -9.27 -13.56 0.52
CA ALA A 286 -7.87 -13.24 0.74
C ALA A 286 -7.32 -13.87 2.04
N GLU A 287 -8.11 -13.87 3.11
CA GLU A 287 -7.75 -14.50 4.39
C GLU A 287 -7.58 -16.02 4.25
N LYS A 288 -8.51 -16.68 3.54
CA LYS A 288 -8.41 -18.12 3.23
C LYS A 288 -7.21 -18.43 2.36
N ALA A 289 -6.94 -17.60 1.35
CA ALA A 289 -5.82 -17.78 0.43
C ALA A 289 -4.46 -17.67 1.13
N SER A 290 -4.34 -16.79 2.12
CA SER A 290 -3.11 -16.61 2.93
C SER A 290 -2.84 -17.78 3.89
N SER A 291 -3.80 -18.70 4.04
CA SER A 291 -3.74 -19.85 4.96
C SER A 291 -3.47 -21.19 4.25
N LEU A 292 -3.19 -21.17 2.93
CA LEU A 292 -3.06 -22.34 2.02
C LEU A 292 -1.63 -22.66 1.57
#